data_AF-A0A8C6Y1N8-F1
#
_entry.id   AF-A0A8C6Y1N8-F1
#
_cell.length_a   1.000
_cell.length_b   1.000
_cell.length_c   1.000
_cell.angle_alpha   90.00
_cell.angle_beta   90.00
_cell.angle_gamma   90.00
#
_symmetry.space_group_name_H-M   'P 1'
#
loop_
_entity.id
_entity.type
_entity.pdbx_description
1 polymer ?
#
loop_
_entity_poly.entity_id
_entity_poly.type
_entity_poly.pdbx_seq_one_letter_code
_entity_poly.pdbx_strand_id
1 'polypeptide(L)' 'MPFFSYAGSIAAITITVIAVVLLVFGIAAFLKIRHSSYGRLFEDHDYGSWGNYNNPLYDDS' A
#
# COMPACT_ATOMS: atom_id res chain seq x y z
N MET A 1 -0.54 -21.02 48.34
CA MET A 1 -0.90 -21.41 46.97
C MET A 1 -1.28 -20.15 46.18
N PRO A 2 -0.44 -19.61 45.28
CA PRO A 2 -0.80 -18.42 44.52
C PRO A 2 -1.64 -18.75 43.28
N PHE A 3 -2.83 -18.16 43.20
CA PHE A 3 -3.75 -18.23 42.05
C PHE A 3 -3.25 -17.35 40.89
N PHE A 4 -2.33 -17.88 40.06
CA PHE A 4 -1.87 -17.20 38.84
C PHE A 4 -2.57 -17.71 37.56
N SER A 5 -3.82 -18.17 37.64
CA SER A 5 -4.44 -18.94 36.52
C SER A 5 -5.59 -18.27 35.76
N TYR A 6 -5.86 -16.97 35.93
CA TYR A 6 -6.87 -16.29 35.09
C TYR A 6 -6.37 -14.97 34.48
N ALA A 7 -5.79 -14.07 35.27
CA ALA A 7 -5.36 -12.76 34.78
C ALA A 7 -4.20 -12.84 33.75
N GLY A 8 -3.22 -13.72 33.99
CA GLY A 8 -2.07 -13.87 33.08
C GLY A 8 -2.46 -14.43 31.70
N SER A 9 -3.39 -15.39 31.67
CA SER A 9 -3.88 -15.99 30.42
C SER A 9 -4.71 -15.00 29.62
N ILE A 10 -5.60 -14.24 30.28
CA ILE A 10 -6.40 -13.22 29.60
C ILE A 10 -5.48 -12.14 29.01
N ALA A 11 -4.53 -11.64 29.80
CA ALA A 11 -3.57 -10.65 29.32
C ALA A 11 -2.72 -11.18 28.14
N ALA A 12 -2.29 -12.44 28.20
CA ALA A 12 -1.55 -13.06 27.09
C ALA A 12 -2.40 -13.15 25.82
N ILE A 13 -3.63 -13.65 25.94
CA ILE A 13 -4.55 -13.80 24.80
C ILE A 13 -4.86 -12.42 24.19
N THR A 14 -5.15 -11.42 25.00
CA THR A 14 -5.48 -10.07 24.48
C THR A 14 -4.28 -9.45 23.76
N ILE A 15 -3.07 -9.57 24.31
CA ILE A 15 -1.84 -9.08 23.66
C ILE A 15 -1.61 -9.80 22.33
N THR A 16 -1.77 -11.12 22.29
CA THR A 16 -1.64 -11.89 21.04
C THR A 16 -2.65 -11.44 20.00
N VAL A 17 -3.92 -11.26 20.37
CA VAL A 17 -4.96 -10.78 19.45
C VAL A 17 -4.63 -9.39 18.91
N ILE A 18 -4.21 -8.46 19.78
CA ILE A 18 -3.81 -7.11 19.37
C ILE A 18 -2.62 -7.17 18.41
N ALA A 19 -1.60 -7.98 18.72
CA ALA A 19 -0.43 -8.15 17.86
C ALA A 19 -0.80 -8.70 16.48
N VAL A 20 -1.71 -9.69 16.41
CA VAL A 20 -2.22 -10.24 15.15
C VAL A 20 -2.98 -9.19 14.35
N VAL A 21 -3.86 -8.41 14.99
CA VAL A 21 -4.61 -7.32 14.32
C VAL A 21 -3.66 -6.28 13.75
N LEU A 22 -2.68 -5.82 14.54
CA LEU A 22 -1.67 -4.87 14.10
C LEU A 22 -0.80 -5.43 12.97
N LEU A 23 -0.45 -6.72 13.02
CA LEU A 23 0.31 -7.39 11.98
C LEU A 23 -0.50 -7.46 10.67
N VAL A 24 -1.76 -7.89 10.71
CA VAL A 24 -2.61 -7.97 9.50
C VAL A 24 -2.81 -6.59 8.90
N PHE A 25 -3.17 -5.59 9.71
CA PHE A 25 -3.36 -4.21 9.24
C PHE A 25 -2.06 -3.59 8.74
N GLY A 26 -0.97 -3.80 9.47
CA GLY A 26 0.37 -3.35 9.11
C GLY A 26 0.86 -3.96 7.81
N ILE A 27 0.71 -5.27 7.61
CA ILE A 27 1.08 -5.96 6.35
C ILE A 27 0.20 -5.46 5.21
N ALA A 28 -1.13 -5.36 5.39
CA ALA A 28 -2.02 -4.86 4.36
C ALA A 28 -1.67 -3.42 3.95
N ALA A 29 -1.39 -2.54 4.91
CA ALA A 29 -0.96 -1.16 4.66
C ALA A 29 0.44 -1.10 4.03
N PHE A 30 1.39 -1.90 4.52
CA PHE A 30 2.75 -1.98 3.99
C PHE A 30 2.77 -2.47 2.55
N LEU A 31 2.02 -3.53 2.24
CA LEU A 31 1.86 -4.03 0.88
C LEU A 31 1.12 -3.01 0.02
N LYS A 32 0.11 -2.30 0.52
CA LYS A 32 -0.54 -1.21 -0.22
C LYS A 32 0.44 -0.08 -0.58
N ILE A 33 1.32 0.32 0.33
CA ILE A 33 2.33 1.36 0.09
C ILE A 33 3.44 0.84 -0.85
N ARG A 34 3.90 -0.40 -0.67
CA ARG A 34 4.94 -1.03 -1.52
C ARG A 34 4.45 -1.39 -2.93
N HIS A 35 3.21 -1.87 -3.06
CA HIS A 35 2.61 -2.17 -4.37
C HIS A 35 2.15 -0.90 -5.10
N SER A 36 1.97 0.21 -4.38
CA SER A 36 1.80 1.54 -4.98
C SER A 36 3.12 2.10 -5.52
N SER A 37 3.89 1.29 -6.26
CA SER A 37 5.22 1.64 -6.78
C SER A 37 5.39 1.37 -8.30
N TYR A 38 4.31 1.39 -9.08
CA TYR A 38 4.40 1.12 -10.54
C TYR A 38 3.47 1.91 -11.46
N GLY A 39 2.91 3.07 -11.09
CA GLY A 39 2.16 3.77 -12.13
C GLY A 39 1.28 4.93 -11.75
N ARG A 40 1.78 5.92 -11.01
CA ARG A 40 1.19 7.26 -11.19
C ARG A 40 2.07 8.37 -10.63
N LEU A 41 2.45 9.25 -11.56
CA LEU A 41 2.91 10.62 -11.34
C LEU A 41 4.44 10.84 -11.25
N PHE A 42 5.23 10.19 -12.09
CA PHE A 42 6.48 10.82 -12.57
C PHE A 42 6.66 10.69 -14.09
N GLU A 43 6.35 9.54 -14.70
CA GLU A 43 6.57 9.37 -16.15
C GLU A 43 5.43 9.84 -17.09
N ASP A 44 4.22 10.18 -16.59
CA ASP A 44 3.08 10.49 -17.48
C ASP A 44 2.88 11.98 -17.80
N HIS A 45 3.70 12.88 -17.25
CA HIS A 45 3.51 14.33 -17.47
C HIS A 45 4.49 15.02 -18.41
N ASP A 46 5.47 14.30 -18.98
CA ASP A 46 6.22 14.82 -20.13
C ASP A 46 5.52 14.53 -21.48
N TYR A 47 4.52 13.63 -21.49
CA TYR A 47 3.79 13.27 -22.71
C TYR A 47 2.77 14.34 -23.16
N GLY A 48 2.56 15.39 -22.37
CA GLY A 48 1.60 16.47 -22.66
C GLY A 48 2.20 17.87 -22.67
N SER A 49 3.51 18.04 -22.45
CA SER A 49 4.03 19.38 -22.10
C SER A 49 4.55 20.21 -23.27
N TRP A 50 5.08 19.66 -24.39
CA TRP A 50 5.57 20.50 -25.50
C TRP A 50 6.07 19.70 -26.72
N GLY A 51 5.31 19.65 -27.82
CA GLY A 51 5.87 19.12 -29.08
C GLY A 51 4.86 18.65 -30.12
N ASN A 52 4.07 19.58 -30.65
CA ASN A 52 3.65 19.63 -32.06
C ASN A 52 3.50 18.28 -32.82
N TYR A 53 2.29 17.72 -32.86
CA TYR A 53 1.96 16.54 -33.67
C TYR A 53 2.00 16.86 -35.18
N ASN A 54 3.18 16.77 -35.80
CA ASN A 54 3.31 16.66 -37.27
C ASN A 54 3.08 15.20 -37.67
N ASN A 55 1.81 14.82 -37.89
CA ASN A 55 1.48 13.51 -38.46
C ASN A 55 1.29 13.64 -39.98
N PRO A 56 2.22 13.12 -40.82
CA PRO A 56 2.15 13.28 -42.28
C PRO A 56 0.99 12.50 -42.92
N LEU A 57 0.26 11.68 -42.15
CA LEU A 57 -0.97 11.03 -42.61
C LEU A 57 -2.05 12.05 -43.05
N TYR A 58 -1.93 13.31 -42.64
CA TYR A 58 -2.85 14.39 -42.98
C TYR A 58 -2.20 15.47 -43.87
N ASP A 59 -1.08 15.19 -44.56
CA ASP A 59 -0.33 16.15 -45.39
C ASP A 59 -0.33 15.81 -46.88
N ASP A 60 -1.46 15.34 -47.43
CA ASP A 60 -1.71 15.32 -48.89
C ASP A 60 -3.20 15.04 -49.19
N SER A 61 -4.04 16.10 -49.23
CA SER A 61 -5.20 16.27 -50.17
C SER A 61 -5.80 17.67 -50.09
#